data_AF-A0A9D6ZQQ2-F1
#
_entry.id   AF-A0A9D6ZQQ2-F1
#
_cell.length_a   1.000
_cell.length_b   1.000
_cell.length_c   1.000
_cell.angle_alpha   90.00
_cell.angle_beta   90.00
_cell.angle_gamma   90.00
#
_symmetry.space_group_name_H-M   'P 1'
#
loop_
_entity.id
_entity.type
_entity.pdbx_description
1 polymer ?
#
loop_
_entity_poly.entity_id
_entity_poly.type
_entity_poly.pdbx_seq_one_letter_code
_entity_poly.pdbx_strand_id
1 'polypeptide(L)'
;MRSRVFLGFLLAATFGCFESTPFDDDGPDAPGESAAEADGEATAEAEADAGDVPDETPFCGDEKEPRTTLSRIVDGVESFDPSVVLLTEGQVLAVGAMMQRDWRTGSFSNACTATLVTDITVLTAAHCLSGWMGTTRPSDVRFAVGRDIADPVHVFEIAEVHVHPDYRGSGGGDQARHDQAVMILAESAAAAVPDIQPIPINRLPLPDAFLGTVVQNVGYGTTEPGGGGSNTLRWWTTETVTEISDFDYTVYGGGVSSVCFGDSGGPGMWTFPDDRVRVQGTVSWGDPSCMDYDHFARTDDNIEFLLPYVGEEDPCGGLTWEGRCEGDDAVWCVDGVTYRRDCAACGQTCGDAGPSWGWYCV
;
A
#
# COMPACT_ATOMS: atom_id res chain seq x y z
N MET A 1 65.12 -26.50 19.66
CA MET A 1 65.55 -27.37 18.54
C MET A 1 64.82 -26.92 17.27
N ARG A 2 65.53 -26.86 16.11
CA ARG A 2 65.04 -26.78 14.70
C ARG A 2 63.59 -26.28 14.51
N SER A 3 63.27 -25.08 14.00
CA SER A 3 63.91 -24.23 12.98
C SER A 3 64.11 -24.89 11.61
N ARG A 4 63.34 -24.42 10.62
CA ARG A 4 63.71 -24.35 9.19
C ARG A 4 63.20 -23.04 8.59
N VAL A 5 64.14 -22.25 8.08
CA VAL A 5 64.00 -21.03 7.30
C VAL A 5 64.23 -21.38 5.83
N PHE A 6 63.59 -20.69 4.88
CA PHE A 6 64.16 -20.19 3.60
C PHE A 6 63.09 -19.24 3.00
N LEU A 7 63.33 -17.93 2.96
CA LEU A 7 63.90 -17.16 1.84
C LEU A 7 63.08 -17.34 0.53
N GLY A 8 62.50 -16.34 -0.14
CA GLY A 8 62.50 -14.89 0.09
C GLY A 8 62.87 -14.15 -1.21
N PHE A 9 62.04 -13.18 -1.64
CA PHE A 9 62.42 -12.18 -2.64
C PHE A 9 61.62 -10.89 -2.42
N LEU A 10 62.31 -9.79 -2.13
CA LEU A 10 61.76 -8.45 -2.26
C LEU A 10 61.92 -8.00 -3.72
N LEU A 11 60.93 -7.27 -4.23
CA LEU A 11 61.21 -6.12 -5.09
C LEU A 11 60.25 -5.00 -4.69
N ALA A 12 60.80 -3.83 -4.34
CA ALA A 12 60.02 -2.62 -4.08
C ALA A 12 60.17 -1.68 -5.27
N ALA A 13 59.06 -1.05 -5.69
CA ALA A 13 59.06 0.10 -6.56
C ALA A 13 57.98 1.08 -6.05
N THR A 14 58.40 2.32 -5.86
CA THR A 14 57.60 3.43 -5.28
C THR A 14 57.12 4.40 -6.37
N PHE A 15 56.22 5.30 -5.95
CA PHE A 15 55.73 6.51 -6.64
C PHE A 15 54.64 6.36 -7.71
N GLY A 16 53.67 7.27 -7.64
CA GLY A 16 52.76 7.57 -8.74
C GLY A 16 51.32 7.91 -8.32
N CYS A 17 51.08 9.03 -7.64
CA CYS A 17 49.77 9.67 -7.73
C CYS A 17 49.57 10.16 -9.16
N PHE A 18 48.38 10.02 -9.74
CA PHE A 18 47.93 10.94 -10.78
C PHE A 18 46.43 11.17 -10.71
N GLU A 19 46.07 12.45 -10.61
CA GLU A 19 44.71 12.96 -10.66
C GLU A 19 44.20 13.04 -12.11
N SER A 20 42.91 13.33 -12.21
CA SER A 20 42.16 13.69 -13.42
C SER A 20 42.82 14.78 -14.28
N THR A 21 42.51 14.75 -15.57
CA THR A 21 42.43 15.97 -16.41
C THR A 21 41.18 15.91 -17.32
N PRO A 22 40.60 17.06 -17.68
CA PRO A 22 39.34 17.15 -18.42
C PRO A 22 39.54 17.27 -19.94
N PHE A 23 38.45 17.21 -20.70
CA PHE A 23 38.39 17.62 -22.10
C PHE A 23 37.61 18.93 -22.21
N ASP A 24 38.28 19.98 -22.71
CA ASP A 24 37.66 21.24 -23.14
C ASP A 24 37.85 21.43 -24.65
N ASP A 25 36.76 21.84 -25.28
CA ASP A 25 36.55 22.75 -26.42
C ASP A 25 37.55 22.88 -27.60
N ASP A 26 36.98 22.94 -28.81
CA ASP A 26 37.15 24.09 -29.74
C ASP A 26 36.23 23.92 -30.98
N GLY A 27 35.44 24.96 -31.30
CA GLY A 27 34.73 25.13 -32.57
C GLY A 27 35.63 25.74 -33.67
N PRO A 28 35.10 26.49 -34.67
CA PRO A 28 33.70 26.84 -34.97
C PRO A 28 33.28 26.58 -36.45
N ASP A 29 32.01 26.84 -36.81
CA ASP A 29 31.62 27.75 -37.92
C ASP A 29 30.13 27.66 -38.28
N ALA A 30 29.52 28.82 -38.57
CA ALA A 30 28.21 29.01 -39.21
C ALA A 30 28.40 30.05 -40.35
N PRO A 31 27.53 30.10 -41.41
CA PRO A 31 26.28 30.87 -41.28
C PRO A 31 25.13 30.43 -42.23
N GLY A 32 23.95 31.08 -42.12
CA GLY A 32 22.93 31.09 -43.18
C GLY A 32 21.50 31.40 -42.73
N GLU A 33 20.97 32.58 -43.07
CA GLU A 33 19.62 33.07 -42.73
C GLU A 33 18.56 32.80 -43.82
N SER A 34 17.28 33.00 -43.43
CA SER A 34 16.03 33.34 -44.19
C SER A 34 14.89 32.33 -43.97
N ALA A 35 13.75 32.64 -43.33
CA ALA A 35 12.77 33.75 -43.40
C ALA A 35 11.62 33.51 -44.39
N ALA A 36 10.39 33.33 -43.86
CA ALA A 36 9.10 33.76 -44.45
C ALA A 36 7.93 33.52 -43.46
N GLU A 37 7.08 34.53 -43.27
CA GLU A 37 5.76 34.45 -42.60
C GLU A 37 4.64 34.28 -43.65
N ALA A 38 3.44 33.82 -43.24
CA ALA A 38 2.13 34.34 -43.72
C ALA A 38 0.91 33.67 -43.05
N ASP A 39 0.22 34.47 -42.24
CA ASP A 39 -1.22 34.60 -41.95
C ASP A 39 -2.30 33.69 -42.61
N GLY A 40 -3.40 33.49 -41.87
CA GLY A 40 -4.70 33.04 -42.41
C GLY A 40 -5.80 32.85 -41.35
N GLU A 41 -6.75 33.79 -41.25
CA GLU A 41 -7.78 33.82 -40.19
C GLU A 41 -9.21 33.57 -40.73
N ALA A 42 -10.05 32.90 -39.91
CA ALA A 42 -11.51 32.89 -39.85
C ALA A 42 -12.39 32.59 -41.12
N THR A 43 -13.31 31.63 -40.99
CA THR A 43 -14.77 31.83 -40.76
C THR A 43 -15.57 30.54 -40.99
N ALA A 44 -16.77 30.45 -40.43
CA ALA A 44 -17.68 29.31 -40.55
C ALA A 44 -18.99 29.75 -41.23
N GLU A 45 -19.62 28.85 -42.01
CA GLU A 45 -21.07 28.81 -42.22
C GLU A 45 -21.52 27.34 -42.34
N ALA A 46 -22.80 27.08 -42.07
CA ALA A 46 -23.41 25.76 -42.04
C ALA A 46 -24.59 25.71 -43.01
N GLU A 47 -24.85 24.55 -43.60
CA GLU A 47 -26.19 24.22 -44.13
C GLU A 47 -26.59 22.81 -43.68
N ALA A 48 -27.90 22.66 -43.45
CA ALA A 48 -28.54 21.42 -43.05
C ALA A 48 -29.33 20.84 -44.24
N ASP A 49 -29.38 19.52 -44.33
CA ASP A 49 -30.37 18.82 -45.16
C ASP A 49 -31.16 17.85 -44.28
N ALA A 50 -32.46 17.75 -44.55
CA ALA A 50 -33.43 17.03 -43.72
C ALA A 50 -34.31 16.14 -44.59
N GLY A 51 -34.32 14.84 -44.29
CA GLY A 51 -35.19 13.86 -44.93
C GLY A 51 -35.63 12.77 -43.97
N ASP A 52 -36.94 12.71 -43.68
CA ASP A 52 -37.62 11.59 -43.01
C ASP A 52 -37.57 10.32 -43.90
N VAL A 53 -37.72 9.05 -43.47
CA VAL A 53 -38.82 8.30 -42.81
C VAL A 53 -38.34 6.80 -42.73
N PRO A 54 -38.85 5.80 -41.94
CA PRO A 54 -39.66 5.75 -40.70
C PRO A 54 -39.07 4.93 -39.51
N ASP A 55 -39.73 5.10 -38.36
CA ASP A 55 -40.01 4.18 -37.22
C ASP A 55 -39.68 2.66 -37.33
N GLU A 56 -38.86 2.16 -36.39
CA GLU A 56 -38.74 0.75 -35.96
C GLU A 56 -38.40 0.66 -34.45
N THR A 57 -39.38 0.91 -33.56
CA THR A 57 -39.42 0.50 -32.13
C THR A 57 -38.40 1.08 -31.12
N PRO A 58 -38.81 1.35 -29.85
CA PRO A 58 -37.92 1.93 -28.83
C PRO A 58 -37.02 0.86 -28.17
N PHE A 59 -35.74 0.86 -28.52
CA PHE A 59 -34.70 0.19 -27.73
C PHE A 59 -34.17 1.15 -26.68
N CYS A 60 -34.46 0.89 -25.41
CA CYS A 60 -33.99 1.72 -24.29
C CYS A 60 -32.63 1.25 -23.79
N GLY A 61 -31.70 2.20 -23.58
CA GLY A 61 -30.60 2.02 -22.63
C GLY A 61 -29.23 1.71 -23.21
N ASP A 62 -28.73 2.55 -24.11
CA ASP A 62 -27.29 2.87 -24.13
C ASP A 62 -27.10 4.24 -23.44
N GLU A 63 -27.42 4.31 -22.14
CA GLU A 63 -26.85 5.36 -21.30
C GLU A 63 -25.36 5.08 -21.18
N LYS A 64 -24.58 5.73 -22.04
CA LYS A 64 -23.15 5.90 -21.83
C LYS A 64 -22.99 6.76 -20.59
N GLU A 65 -22.92 6.08 -19.44
CA GLU A 65 -22.80 6.67 -18.11
C GLU A 65 -21.81 7.84 -18.12
N PRO A 66 -22.14 8.95 -17.44
CA PRO A 66 -21.36 10.17 -17.52
C PRO A 66 -19.93 9.93 -17.00
N ARG A 67 -18.96 10.63 -17.61
CA ARG A 67 -17.63 10.81 -17.01
C ARG A 67 -17.76 11.63 -15.72
N THR A 68 -18.12 10.99 -14.62
CA THR A 68 -18.09 11.59 -13.28
C THR A 68 -16.65 11.65 -12.81
N THR A 69 -16.04 12.80 -13.03
CA THR A 69 -14.72 13.17 -12.52
C THR A 69 -14.65 13.05 -10.99
N LEU A 70 -13.94 12.04 -10.49
CA LEU A 70 -13.36 11.98 -9.15
C LEU A 70 -12.09 11.11 -9.22
N SER A 71 -10.93 11.72 -9.44
CA SER A 71 -9.67 11.04 -9.10
C SER A 71 -9.46 11.23 -7.60
N ARG A 72 -9.24 10.14 -6.87
CA ARG A 72 -8.45 10.26 -5.65
C ARG A 72 -7.14 9.48 -5.87
N ILE A 73 -6.76 8.39 -5.15
CA ILE A 73 -5.74 7.45 -5.72
C ILE A 73 -6.06 7.30 -7.21
N VAL A 74 -5.10 7.49 -8.12
CA VAL A 74 -5.44 8.03 -9.46
C VAL A 74 -6.51 7.16 -10.11
N ASP A 75 -7.67 7.74 -10.44
CA ASP A 75 -8.88 7.03 -10.94
C ASP A 75 -9.35 5.77 -10.16
N GLY A 76 -9.02 5.67 -8.87
CA GLY A 76 -9.41 4.58 -7.96
C GLY A 76 -10.88 4.64 -7.48
N VAL A 77 -11.27 3.67 -6.65
CA VAL A 77 -12.66 3.41 -6.22
C VAL A 77 -12.84 3.46 -4.69
N GLU A 78 -14.04 3.82 -4.20
CA GLU A 78 -14.28 4.03 -2.74
C GLU A 78 -14.39 2.72 -1.93
N SER A 79 -14.38 1.56 -2.60
CA SER A 79 -14.41 0.22 -2.02
C SER A 79 -13.46 -0.73 -2.74
N PHE A 80 -12.98 -1.77 -2.06
CA PHE A 80 -12.22 -2.87 -2.67
C PHE A 80 -13.03 -3.64 -3.72
N ASP A 81 -12.35 -4.38 -4.60
CA ASP A 81 -12.94 -5.33 -5.52
C ASP A 81 -13.13 -6.69 -4.80
N PRO A 82 -14.40 -7.15 -4.60
CA PRO A 82 -14.69 -8.41 -3.90
C PRO A 82 -14.26 -9.67 -4.68
N SER A 83 -13.85 -9.54 -5.94
CA SER A 83 -13.24 -10.64 -6.71
C SER A 83 -11.73 -10.79 -6.49
N VAL A 84 -11.08 -9.78 -5.88
CA VAL A 84 -9.65 -9.76 -5.58
C VAL A 84 -9.40 -10.03 -4.09
N VAL A 85 -10.12 -9.32 -3.21
CA VAL A 85 -10.10 -9.53 -1.75
C VAL A 85 -11.50 -9.46 -1.16
N LEU A 86 -11.79 -10.33 -0.19
CA LEU A 86 -13.01 -10.26 0.60
C LEU A 86 -12.66 -9.80 2.03
N LEU A 87 -12.74 -8.48 2.27
CA LEU A 87 -12.47 -7.87 3.57
C LEU A 87 -13.76 -7.73 4.40
N THR A 88 -13.68 -7.96 5.71
CA THR A 88 -14.73 -7.53 6.65
C THR A 88 -14.73 -6.01 6.83
N GLU A 89 -15.82 -5.43 7.35
CA GLU A 89 -15.84 -4.00 7.73
C GLU A 89 -14.73 -3.65 8.74
N GLY A 90 -14.41 -4.58 9.65
CA GLY A 90 -13.32 -4.44 10.60
C GLY A 90 -11.92 -4.45 9.96
N GLN A 91 -11.72 -5.26 8.92
CA GLN A 91 -10.48 -5.26 8.14
C GLN A 91 -10.36 -4.02 7.27
N VAL A 92 -11.48 -3.51 6.76
CA VAL A 92 -11.55 -2.20 6.12
C VAL A 92 -11.13 -1.08 7.09
N LEU A 93 -11.37 -1.19 8.39
CA LEU A 93 -10.86 -0.25 9.40
C LEU A 93 -9.36 -0.41 9.73
N ALA A 94 -8.76 -1.58 9.47
CA ALA A 94 -7.35 -1.84 9.75
C ALA A 94 -6.36 -1.08 8.84
N VAL A 95 -6.80 -0.59 7.69
CA VAL A 95 -5.98 0.31 6.85
C VAL A 95 -6.22 1.76 7.26
N GLY A 96 -5.17 2.43 7.71
CA GLY A 96 -5.21 3.79 8.24
C GLY A 96 -4.04 4.67 7.77
N ALA A 97 -4.12 5.96 8.07
CA ALA A 97 -3.06 6.91 7.75
C ALA A 97 -2.00 6.95 8.86
N MET A 98 -0.73 6.91 8.47
CA MET A 98 0.41 7.26 9.31
C MET A 98 0.58 8.78 9.27
N MET A 99 0.16 9.46 10.33
CA MET A 99 0.32 10.90 10.45
C MET A 99 1.68 11.23 11.09
N GLN A 100 2.34 12.27 10.59
CA GLN A 100 3.56 12.81 11.19
C GLN A 100 3.37 14.21 11.75
N ARG A 101 4.14 14.51 12.79
CA ARG A 101 4.17 15.81 13.43
C ARG A 101 5.10 16.77 12.70
N ASP A 102 4.57 17.84 12.14
CA ASP A 102 5.38 18.95 11.65
C ASP A 102 6.09 19.64 12.82
N TRP A 103 7.41 19.76 12.75
CA TRP A 103 8.25 20.25 13.84
C TRP A 103 8.12 21.77 14.10
N ARG A 104 7.55 22.54 13.16
CA ARG A 104 7.43 24.00 13.25
C ARG A 104 6.12 24.42 13.91
N THR A 105 5.04 23.74 13.54
CA THR A 105 3.66 24.00 13.97
C THR A 105 3.24 23.10 15.13
N GLY A 106 3.82 21.91 15.22
CA GLY A 106 3.43 20.86 16.16
C GLY A 106 2.16 20.12 15.76
N SER A 107 1.56 20.44 14.61
CA SER A 107 0.37 19.80 14.05
C SER A 107 0.72 18.44 13.43
N PHE A 108 -0.25 17.54 13.40
CA PHE A 108 -0.15 16.28 12.67
C PHE A 108 -0.81 16.40 11.30
N SER A 109 -0.18 15.85 10.27
CA SER A 109 -0.73 15.71 8.91
C SER A 109 -0.48 14.31 8.38
N ASN A 110 -1.21 13.88 7.35
CA ASN A 110 -0.88 12.64 6.65
C ASN A 110 0.58 12.70 6.14
N ALA A 111 1.25 11.55 6.12
CA ALA A 111 2.58 11.38 5.57
C ALA A 111 2.71 10.09 4.76
N CYS A 112 2.16 8.98 5.28
CA CYS A 112 2.18 7.66 4.66
C CYS A 112 0.89 6.90 4.99
N THR A 113 0.69 5.74 4.39
CA THR A 113 -0.35 4.77 4.75
C THR A 113 0.27 3.67 5.62
N ALA A 114 -0.55 3.01 6.44
CA ALA A 114 -0.14 1.89 7.26
C ALA A 114 -1.30 0.90 7.49
N THR A 115 -0.96 -0.32 7.90
CA THR A 115 -1.95 -1.39 8.13
C THR A 115 -1.79 -2.00 9.51
N LEU A 116 -2.89 -2.12 10.26
CA LEU A 116 -2.95 -2.88 11.49
C LEU A 116 -2.89 -4.39 11.18
N VAL A 117 -1.80 -5.04 11.58
CA VAL A 117 -1.50 -6.46 11.28
C VAL A 117 -1.59 -7.39 12.50
N THR A 118 -1.64 -6.82 13.71
CA THR A 118 -2.10 -7.47 14.95
C THR A 118 -2.93 -6.46 15.76
N ASP A 119 -3.48 -6.84 16.92
CA ASP A 119 -4.19 -5.90 17.80
C ASP A 119 -3.36 -4.67 18.27
N ILE A 120 -2.02 -4.72 18.18
CA ILE A 120 -1.14 -3.61 18.57
C ILE A 120 -0.05 -3.26 17.54
N THR A 121 0.11 -4.03 16.47
CA THR A 121 1.23 -3.86 15.51
C THR A 121 0.71 -3.28 14.21
N VAL A 122 1.25 -2.13 13.83
CA VAL A 122 0.94 -1.42 12.59
C VAL A 122 2.16 -1.48 11.66
N LEU A 123 2.00 -2.10 10.49
CA LEU A 123 3.02 -2.22 9.45
C LEU A 123 2.98 -1.01 8.50
N THR A 124 4.15 -0.50 8.12
CA THR A 124 4.34 0.57 7.12
C THR A 124 5.74 0.47 6.50
N ALA A 125 6.13 1.42 5.65
CA ALA A 125 7.45 1.44 5.01
C ALA A 125 8.54 2.00 5.94
N ALA A 126 9.80 1.60 5.73
CA ALA A 126 10.94 2.11 6.50
C ALA A 126 11.25 3.57 6.16
N HIS A 127 11.13 3.96 4.89
CA HIS A 127 11.36 5.34 4.44
C HIS A 127 10.39 6.35 5.08
N CYS A 128 9.19 5.90 5.46
CA CYS A 128 8.22 6.69 6.21
C CYS A 128 8.72 7.03 7.63
N LEU A 129 9.50 6.14 8.26
CA LEU A 129 9.90 6.23 9.67
C LEU A 129 11.40 6.41 9.89
N SER A 130 12.19 6.57 8.82
CA SER A 130 13.64 6.73 8.85
C SER A 130 14.10 7.74 7.81
N GLY A 131 14.74 8.82 8.28
CA GLY A 131 15.28 9.87 7.43
C GLY A 131 16.69 10.30 7.86
N TRP A 132 17.15 11.45 7.33
CA TRP A 132 18.49 11.99 7.62
C TRP A 132 18.74 12.32 9.11
N MET A 133 17.67 12.46 9.91
CA MET A 133 17.73 12.66 11.37
C MET A 133 17.75 11.35 12.17
N GLY A 134 17.74 10.20 11.49
CA GLY A 134 17.53 8.87 12.07
C GLY A 134 16.05 8.48 12.11
N THR A 135 15.73 7.51 12.98
CA THR A 135 14.38 6.99 13.19
C THR A 135 13.45 8.02 13.83
N THR A 136 12.23 8.13 13.32
CA THR A 136 11.16 8.98 13.86
C THR A 136 10.78 8.54 15.27
N ARG A 137 10.51 9.50 16.16
CA ARG A 137 10.14 9.21 17.56
C ARG A 137 8.67 8.79 17.66
N PRO A 138 8.30 7.86 18.54
CA PRO A 138 6.90 7.47 18.77
C PRO A 138 5.98 8.68 19.06
N SER A 139 6.46 9.67 19.80
CA SER A 139 5.71 10.90 20.10
C SER A 139 5.36 11.77 18.89
N ASP A 140 6.11 11.65 17.79
CA ASP A 140 5.98 12.46 16.58
C ASP A 140 5.24 11.74 15.43
N VAL A 141 4.67 10.54 15.69
CA VAL A 141 3.81 9.77 14.76
C VAL A 141 2.47 9.38 15.39
N ARG A 142 1.44 9.22 14.56
CA ARG A 142 0.12 8.67 14.94
C ARG A 142 -0.39 7.72 13.86
N PHE A 143 -1.30 6.83 14.25
CA PHE A 143 -2.05 5.99 13.32
C PHE A 143 -3.53 6.34 13.39
N ALA A 144 -4.10 6.90 12.32
CA ALA A 144 -5.50 7.33 12.26
C ALA A 144 -6.32 6.38 11.38
N VAL A 145 -7.43 5.87 11.90
CA VAL A 145 -8.32 4.92 11.21
C VAL A 145 -9.67 5.53 10.89
N GLY A 146 -10.31 5.07 9.81
CA GLY A 146 -11.58 5.59 9.31
C GLY A 146 -11.51 6.03 7.85
N ARG A 147 -12.67 6.28 7.21
CA ARG A 147 -12.72 6.65 5.78
C ARG A 147 -12.06 8.01 5.50
N ASP A 148 -12.15 8.95 6.43
CA ASP A 148 -11.62 10.31 6.33
C ASP A 148 -10.75 10.62 7.56
N ILE A 149 -9.50 11.07 7.36
CA ILE A 149 -8.62 11.47 8.48
C ILE A 149 -8.94 12.88 9.00
N ALA A 150 -9.78 13.63 8.30
CA ALA A 150 -10.34 14.88 8.81
C ALA A 150 -11.45 14.64 9.84
N ASP A 151 -12.06 13.44 9.83
CA ASP A 151 -13.06 12.96 10.80
C ASP A 151 -12.79 11.47 11.14
N PRO A 152 -11.64 11.18 11.80
CA PRO A 152 -11.19 9.81 12.01
C PRO A 152 -12.06 9.10 13.04
N VAL A 153 -12.29 7.79 12.83
CA VAL A 153 -12.98 6.91 13.79
C VAL A 153 -12.19 6.83 15.09
N HIS A 154 -10.86 6.74 15.00
CA HIS A 154 -9.95 6.84 16.14
C HIS A 154 -8.54 7.28 15.68
N VAL A 155 -7.77 7.85 16.60
CA VAL A 155 -6.35 8.19 16.38
C VAL A 155 -5.52 7.59 17.49
N PHE A 156 -4.74 6.57 17.15
CA PHE A 156 -3.89 5.85 18.07
C PHE A 156 -2.57 6.58 18.33
N GLU A 157 -2.22 6.66 19.61
CA GLU A 157 -0.87 6.99 20.10
C GLU A 157 0.09 5.82 19.85
N ILE A 158 1.35 6.14 19.52
CA ILE A 158 2.39 5.13 19.25
C ILE A 158 3.33 5.03 20.46
N ALA A 159 3.52 3.81 20.98
CA ALA A 159 4.44 3.52 22.07
C ALA A 159 5.88 3.30 21.56
N GLU A 160 6.04 2.54 20.47
CA GLU A 160 7.34 2.16 19.93
C GLU A 160 7.37 2.26 18.40
N VAL A 161 8.56 2.51 17.84
CA VAL A 161 8.83 2.56 16.40
C VAL A 161 10.06 1.70 16.13
N HIS A 162 9.92 0.71 15.26
CA HIS A 162 10.99 -0.21 14.86
C HIS A 162 11.12 -0.20 13.34
N VAL A 163 12.30 0.14 12.85
CA VAL A 163 12.63 0.15 11.41
C VAL A 163 13.53 -1.06 11.12
N HIS A 164 13.39 -1.70 9.95
CA HIS A 164 14.24 -2.82 9.58
C HIS A 164 15.74 -2.43 9.72
N PRO A 165 16.55 -3.18 10.50
CA PRO A 165 17.93 -2.77 10.82
C PRO A 165 18.82 -2.67 9.58
N ASP A 166 18.49 -3.42 8.54
CA ASP A 166 19.18 -3.43 7.25
C ASP A 166 18.58 -2.52 6.16
N TYR A 167 17.61 -1.65 6.50
CA TYR A 167 17.20 -0.55 5.63
C TYR A 167 18.36 0.44 5.41
N ARG A 168 18.49 0.97 4.18
CA ARG A 168 19.62 1.84 3.78
C ARG A 168 19.23 3.18 3.16
N GLY A 169 17.94 3.49 3.06
CA GLY A 169 17.46 4.72 2.43
C GLY A 169 17.17 4.56 0.94
N SER A 170 16.33 5.45 0.40
CA SER A 170 16.08 5.56 -1.04
C SER A 170 17.32 6.09 -1.77
N GLY A 171 17.94 5.27 -2.63
CA GLY A 171 19.14 5.66 -3.37
C GLY A 171 19.88 4.51 -4.04
N GLY A 172 19.22 3.76 -4.94
CA GLY A 172 19.83 2.63 -5.67
C GLY A 172 18.81 1.80 -6.44
N GLY A 173 19.25 0.68 -7.02
CA GLY A 173 18.37 -0.28 -7.69
C GLY A 173 17.52 -1.14 -6.73
N ASP A 174 17.90 -1.21 -5.46
CA ASP A 174 17.29 -2.05 -4.43
C ASP A 174 16.38 -1.24 -3.48
N GLN A 175 15.64 -0.25 -3.99
CA GLN A 175 14.92 0.74 -3.14
C GLN A 175 13.89 0.12 -2.18
N ALA A 176 13.24 -0.98 -2.59
CA ALA A 176 12.29 -1.70 -1.75
C ALA A 176 12.94 -2.72 -0.79
N ARG A 177 14.25 -3.00 -0.92
CA ARG A 177 14.93 -3.97 -0.06
C ARG A 177 14.96 -3.45 1.38
N HIS A 178 14.39 -4.24 2.29
CA HIS A 178 14.23 -3.89 3.69
C HIS A 178 13.40 -2.62 3.95
N ASP A 179 12.57 -2.16 3.01
CA ASP A 179 11.75 -0.95 3.19
C ASP A 179 10.49 -1.22 4.02
N GLN A 180 10.65 -1.81 5.20
CA GLN A 180 9.56 -2.09 6.14
C GLN A 180 9.88 -1.63 7.56
N ALA A 181 8.84 -1.18 8.25
CA ALA A 181 8.89 -0.75 9.64
C ALA A 181 7.55 -1.07 10.34
N VAL A 182 7.60 -1.20 11.66
CA VAL A 182 6.41 -1.35 12.49
C VAL A 182 6.33 -0.27 13.55
N MET A 183 5.09 0.16 13.81
CA MET A 183 4.73 0.97 14.96
C MET A 183 3.94 0.09 15.94
N ILE A 184 4.25 0.20 17.23
CA ILE A 184 3.48 -0.48 18.27
C ILE A 184 2.54 0.53 18.92
N LEU A 185 1.25 0.23 18.91
CA LEU A 185 0.20 1.06 19.50
C LEU A 185 0.36 1.15 21.03
N ALA A 186 0.01 2.29 21.61
CA ALA A 186 0.01 2.50 23.06
C ALA A 186 -1.22 1.89 23.76
N GLU A 187 -2.20 1.40 23.00
CA GLU A 187 -3.41 0.74 23.46
C GLU A 187 -3.81 -0.39 22.49
N SER A 188 -4.68 -1.30 22.94
CA SER A 188 -5.26 -2.36 22.10
C SER A 188 -6.23 -1.76 21.09
N ALA A 189 -6.10 -2.13 19.82
CA ALA A 189 -6.96 -1.65 18.75
C ALA A 189 -8.41 -2.08 18.98
N ALA A 190 -8.65 -3.35 19.29
CA ALA A 190 -9.98 -3.88 19.59
C ALA A 190 -10.57 -3.33 20.90
N ALA A 191 -9.75 -2.85 21.85
CA ALA A 191 -10.25 -2.18 23.05
C ALA A 191 -10.74 -0.74 22.76
N ALA A 192 -10.10 -0.02 21.84
CA ALA A 192 -10.47 1.34 21.46
C ALA A 192 -11.57 1.38 20.38
N VAL A 193 -11.51 0.48 19.41
CA VAL A 193 -12.44 0.35 18.28
C VAL A 193 -12.90 -1.11 18.20
N PRO A 194 -13.98 -1.51 18.89
CA PRO A 194 -14.38 -2.92 19.02
C PRO A 194 -14.57 -3.70 17.72
N ASP A 195 -14.93 -3.00 16.64
CA ASP A 195 -15.17 -3.61 15.33
C ASP A 195 -13.89 -3.76 14.48
N ILE A 196 -12.75 -3.18 14.87
CA ILE A 196 -11.51 -3.25 14.07
C ILE A 196 -10.92 -4.67 14.08
N GLN A 197 -10.50 -5.16 12.91
CA GLN A 197 -9.97 -6.51 12.75
C GLN A 197 -8.66 -6.45 11.97
N PRO A 198 -7.51 -6.85 12.54
CA PRO A 198 -6.23 -6.80 11.84
C PRO A 198 -6.21 -7.63 10.55
N ILE A 199 -5.43 -7.19 9.55
CA ILE A 199 -5.16 -7.97 8.34
C ILE A 199 -3.80 -8.66 8.50
N PRO A 200 -3.72 -10.00 8.58
CA PRO A 200 -2.44 -10.67 8.81
C PRO A 200 -1.48 -10.48 7.65
N ILE A 201 -0.17 -10.42 7.93
CA ILE A 201 0.86 -10.45 6.89
C ILE A 201 0.96 -11.83 6.24
N ASN A 202 1.44 -11.88 5.00
CA ASN A 202 2.04 -13.08 4.45
C ASN A 202 3.36 -13.37 5.19
N ARG A 203 3.59 -14.66 5.48
CA ARG A 203 4.78 -15.16 6.18
C ARG A 203 5.53 -16.24 5.39
N LEU A 204 5.00 -16.61 4.23
CA LEU A 204 5.47 -17.72 3.40
C LEU A 204 5.95 -17.19 2.04
N PRO A 205 6.92 -17.84 1.39
CA PRO A 205 7.32 -17.52 0.03
C PRO A 205 6.14 -17.28 -0.91
N LEU A 206 6.11 -16.14 -1.60
CA LEU A 206 5.13 -15.87 -2.65
C LEU A 206 5.08 -17.06 -3.63
N PRO A 207 3.90 -17.67 -3.89
CA PRO A 207 3.78 -18.81 -4.79
C PRO A 207 3.96 -18.39 -6.24
N ASP A 208 4.43 -19.30 -7.12
CA ASP A 208 4.53 -19.06 -8.57
C ASP A 208 3.23 -18.51 -9.18
N ALA A 209 2.08 -18.92 -8.63
CA ALA A 209 0.74 -18.49 -9.02
C ALA A 209 0.41 -17.04 -8.69
N PHE A 210 1.27 -16.30 -7.97
CA PHE A 210 1.10 -14.87 -7.67
C PHE A 210 1.47 -13.97 -8.86
N LEU A 211 2.40 -14.41 -9.71
CA LEU A 211 2.79 -13.65 -10.91
C LEU A 211 1.62 -13.60 -11.91
N GLY A 212 1.29 -12.41 -12.40
CA GLY A 212 0.14 -12.18 -13.29
C GLY A 212 -1.21 -12.16 -12.58
N THR A 213 -1.26 -12.21 -11.24
CA THR A 213 -2.50 -11.97 -10.49
C THR A 213 -2.79 -10.48 -10.36
N VAL A 214 -4.03 -10.17 -10.00
CA VAL A 214 -4.43 -8.83 -9.56
C VAL A 214 -4.35 -8.79 -8.04
N VAL A 215 -3.78 -7.71 -7.50
CA VAL A 215 -3.73 -7.41 -6.07
C VAL A 215 -4.57 -6.19 -5.74
N GLN A 216 -5.09 -6.13 -4.51
CA GLN A 216 -5.80 -4.98 -3.99
C GLN A 216 -4.84 -4.07 -3.23
N ASN A 217 -4.69 -2.84 -3.72
CA ASN A 217 -3.92 -1.78 -3.09
C ASN A 217 -4.88 -0.72 -2.51
N VAL A 218 -4.44 0.00 -1.46
CA VAL A 218 -5.28 0.95 -0.72
C VAL A 218 -4.45 1.93 0.09
N GLY A 219 -4.90 3.18 0.19
CA GLY A 219 -4.26 4.17 1.05
C GLY A 219 -4.90 5.56 1.05
N TYR A 220 -4.17 6.52 1.62
CA TYR A 220 -4.57 7.91 1.84
C TYR A 220 -3.67 8.90 1.07
N GLY A 221 -2.89 8.39 0.12
CA GLY A 221 -2.01 9.16 -0.74
C GLY A 221 -2.75 10.16 -1.61
N THR A 222 -1.97 10.97 -2.29
CA THR A 222 -2.50 12.09 -3.07
C THR A 222 -3.13 11.65 -4.39
N THR A 223 -3.82 12.61 -4.99
CA THR A 223 -5.02 12.33 -5.77
C THR A 223 -5.02 12.91 -7.18
N GLU A 224 -3.95 13.62 -7.48
CA GLU A 224 -3.73 14.33 -8.73
C GLU A 224 -2.56 13.63 -9.44
N PRO A 225 -2.70 13.29 -10.74
CA PRO A 225 -1.59 12.72 -11.51
C PRO A 225 -0.32 13.57 -11.38
N GLY A 226 0.82 12.93 -11.16
CA GLY A 226 2.08 13.63 -10.86
C GLY A 226 2.28 14.05 -9.40
N GLY A 227 1.39 13.66 -8.48
CA GLY A 227 1.59 13.85 -7.04
C GLY A 227 1.18 15.20 -6.46
N GLY A 228 0.35 15.98 -7.18
CA GLY A 228 -0.19 17.24 -6.67
C GLY A 228 -1.24 17.06 -5.56
N GLY A 229 -1.50 18.11 -4.80
CA GLY A 229 -2.67 18.20 -3.89
C GLY A 229 -2.47 17.68 -2.46
N SER A 230 -3.58 17.59 -1.73
CA SER A 230 -3.64 16.96 -0.41
C SER A 230 -4.94 16.18 -0.25
N ASN A 231 -4.86 14.97 0.27
CA ASN A 231 -5.99 14.08 0.47
C ASN A 231 -6.17 13.72 1.94
N THR A 232 -7.43 13.50 2.33
CA THR A 232 -7.80 13.02 3.66
C THR A 232 -8.56 11.69 3.61
N LEU A 233 -8.98 11.24 2.43
CA LEU A 233 -9.91 10.14 2.23
C LEU A 233 -9.16 8.86 1.80
N ARG A 234 -9.60 7.70 2.31
CA ARG A 234 -9.06 6.40 1.88
C ARG A 234 -9.59 5.97 0.53
N TRP A 235 -8.74 5.37 -0.28
CA TRP A 235 -9.05 4.86 -1.62
C TRP A 235 -8.43 3.53 -1.95
N TRP A 236 -9.02 2.87 -2.94
CA TRP A 236 -8.69 1.52 -3.35
C TRP A 236 -8.37 1.49 -4.85
N THR A 237 -7.40 0.68 -5.23
CA THR A 237 -7.15 0.33 -6.65
C THR A 237 -6.67 -1.11 -6.78
N THR A 238 -6.80 -1.67 -7.98
CA THR A 238 -6.41 -3.04 -8.32
C THR A 238 -5.37 -3.03 -9.40
N GLU A 239 -4.21 -3.64 -9.15
CA GLU A 239 -3.07 -3.59 -10.06
C GLU A 239 -2.56 -5.00 -10.36
N THR A 240 -1.99 -5.23 -11.54
CA THR A 240 -1.53 -6.56 -11.97
C THR A 240 -0.07 -6.77 -11.58
N VAL A 241 0.26 -7.88 -10.91
CA VAL A 241 1.64 -8.28 -10.60
C VAL A 241 2.39 -8.65 -11.89
N THR A 242 3.42 -7.89 -12.24
CA THR A 242 4.18 -8.03 -13.49
C THR A 242 5.58 -8.62 -13.30
N GLU A 243 6.19 -8.44 -12.13
CA GLU A 243 7.52 -8.99 -11.78
C GLU A 243 7.59 -9.35 -10.29
N ILE A 244 8.44 -10.32 -9.94
CA ILE A 244 8.75 -10.70 -8.55
C ILE A 244 10.27 -10.89 -8.45
N SER A 245 10.92 -10.16 -7.54
CA SER A 245 12.37 -10.27 -7.27
C SER A 245 12.64 -11.11 -6.01
N ASP A 246 13.83 -11.04 -5.42
CA ASP A 246 14.10 -11.61 -4.10
C ASP A 246 13.47 -10.80 -2.95
N PHE A 247 13.35 -9.47 -3.06
CA PHE A 247 12.96 -8.56 -1.97
C PHE A 247 11.67 -7.75 -2.21
N ASP A 248 11.24 -7.63 -3.46
CA ASP A 248 10.04 -6.91 -3.86
C ASP A 248 9.23 -7.67 -4.91
N TYR A 249 8.09 -7.10 -5.26
CA TYR A 249 7.37 -7.42 -6.47
C TYR A 249 6.85 -6.11 -7.08
N THR A 250 6.65 -6.13 -8.39
CA THR A 250 6.20 -4.99 -9.18
C THR A 250 4.77 -5.22 -9.63
N VAL A 251 3.96 -4.18 -9.52
CA VAL A 251 2.60 -4.12 -10.07
C VAL A 251 2.51 -3.08 -11.17
N TYR A 252 1.44 -3.14 -11.96
CA TYR A 252 1.17 -2.20 -13.04
C TYR A 252 -0.29 -1.71 -13.00
N GLY A 253 -0.47 -0.40 -12.83
CA GLY A 253 -1.74 0.33 -12.83
C GLY A 253 -2.33 0.63 -14.21
N GLY A 254 -1.67 0.17 -15.28
CA GLY A 254 -2.25 0.19 -16.63
C GLY A 254 -2.24 1.54 -17.36
N GLY A 255 -1.61 2.57 -16.80
CA GLY A 255 -1.80 3.96 -17.22
C GLY A 255 -3.17 4.51 -16.82
N VAL A 256 -3.84 3.88 -15.84
CA VAL A 256 -5.19 4.23 -15.38
C VAL A 256 -5.19 4.51 -13.88
N SER A 257 -4.81 3.53 -13.06
CA SER A 257 -4.93 3.64 -11.61
C SER A 257 -3.83 2.91 -10.86
N SER A 258 -3.08 3.69 -10.06
CA SER A 258 -1.94 3.25 -9.25
C SER A 258 -1.94 3.98 -7.91
N VAL A 259 -1.21 3.42 -6.94
CA VAL A 259 -0.83 4.12 -5.71
C VAL A 259 0.01 5.37 -6.01
N CYS A 260 0.05 6.32 -5.06
CA CYS A 260 0.69 7.61 -5.26
C CYS A 260 1.42 8.11 -3.98
N PHE A 261 1.97 9.32 -4.04
CA PHE A 261 2.69 9.94 -2.91
C PHE A 261 1.81 9.98 -1.65
N GLY A 262 2.23 9.30 -0.59
CA GLY A 262 1.49 9.13 0.66
C GLY A 262 0.75 7.80 0.81
N ASP A 263 0.67 6.98 -0.24
CA ASP A 263 0.28 5.56 -0.16
C ASP A 263 1.43 4.65 0.26
N SER A 264 2.67 5.16 0.25
CA SER A 264 3.84 4.57 0.90
C SER A 264 3.49 3.87 2.22
N GLY A 265 3.94 2.63 2.40
CA GLY A 265 3.61 1.79 3.55
C GLY A 265 2.21 1.17 3.54
N GLY A 266 1.34 1.54 2.60
CA GLY A 266 0.05 0.91 2.37
C GLY A 266 0.17 -0.53 1.90
N PRO A 267 -0.84 -1.38 2.14
CA PRO A 267 -0.73 -2.81 1.89
C PRO A 267 -1.03 -3.16 0.43
N GLY A 268 -0.23 -4.07 -0.12
CA GLY A 268 -0.64 -4.88 -1.27
C GLY A 268 -1.27 -6.17 -0.75
N MET A 269 -2.53 -6.42 -1.08
CA MET A 269 -3.31 -7.53 -0.53
C MET A 269 -3.76 -8.50 -1.59
N TRP A 270 -3.79 -9.79 -1.24
CA TRP A 270 -4.27 -10.85 -2.09
C TRP A 270 -4.99 -11.93 -1.29
N THR A 271 -5.99 -12.57 -1.90
CA THR A 271 -6.64 -13.76 -1.36
C THR A 271 -5.84 -14.99 -1.75
N PHE A 272 -5.23 -15.64 -0.77
CA PHE A 272 -4.42 -16.85 -1.00
C PHE A 272 -5.32 -18.08 -1.23
N PRO A 273 -4.77 -19.21 -1.72
CA PRO A 273 -5.54 -20.44 -1.98
C PRO A 273 -6.18 -21.12 -0.76
N ASP A 274 -6.02 -20.57 0.44
CA ASP A 274 -6.72 -20.94 1.68
C ASP A 274 -7.88 -19.98 2.02
N ASP A 275 -8.34 -19.20 1.03
CA ASP A 275 -9.42 -18.20 1.11
C ASP A 275 -9.17 -17.08 2.14
N ARG A 276 -7.91 -16.86 2.56
CA ARG A 276 -7.53 -15.79 3.49
C ARG A 276 -6.82 -14.64 2.78
N VAL A 277 -7.34 -13.43 2.99
CA VAL A 277 -6.65 -12.19 2.61
C VAL A 277 -5.44 -11.97 3.51
N ARG A 278 -4.29 -11.65 2.91
CA ARG A 278 -3.06 -11.27 3.63
C ARG A 278 -2.39 -10.05 3.01
N VAL A 279 -1.70 -9.25 3.84
CA VAL A 279 -0.76 -8.22 3.38
C VAL A 279 0.54 -8.90 2.96
N GLN A 280 0.79 -9.01 1.66
CA GLN A 280 2.01 -9.67 1.16
C GLN A 280 3.18 -8.71 0.87
N GLY A 281 2.94 -7.41 0.93
CA GLY A 281 3.97 -6.38 0.89
C GLY A 281 3.42 -4.98 1.16
N THR A 282 4.32 -4.00 1.24
CA THR A 282 4.01 -2.59 1.50
C THR A 282 4.53 -1.68 0.40
N VAL A 283 3.74 -0.70 -0.05
CA VAL A 283 4.16 0.30 -1.06
C VAL A 283 5.49 0.91 -0.63
N SER A 284 6.51 0.80 -1.47
CA SER A 284 7.85 1.32 -1.19
C SER A 284 8.19 2.51 -2.08
N TRP A 285 8.06 2.34 -3.40
CA TRP A 285 8.31 3.38 -4.39
C TRP A 285 7.54 3.05 -5.67
N GLY A 286 7.45 4.00 -6.59
CA GLY A 286 6.69 3.83 -7.83
C GLY A 286 6.96 4.92 -8.85
N ASP A 287 6.27 4.85 -9.98
CA ASP A 287 6.39 5.83 -11.06
C ASP A 287 5.82 7.19 -10.61
N PRO A 288 6.56 8.32 -10.75
CA PRO A 288 6.08 9.64 -10.37
C PRO A 288 4.80 10.11 -11.08
N SER A 289 4.36 9.45 -12.16
CA SER A 289 3.04 9.66 -12.79
C SER A 289 1.87 9.30 -11.88
N CYS A 290 2.07 8.35 -10.95
CA CYS A 290 1.04 7.66 -10.18
C CYS A 290 0.01 6.89 -11.03
N MET A 291 0.43 6.33 -12.19
CA MET A 291 -0.45 5.56 -13.09
C MET A 291 0.18 4.29 -13.68
N ASP A 292 1.50 4.09 -13.50
CA ASP A 292 2.26 3.06 -14.20
C ASP A 292 2.76 1.94 -13.27
N TYR A 293 4.05 1.91 -12.90
CA TYR A 293 4.64 0.78 -12.16
C TYR A 293 4.92 1.14 -10.70
N ASP A 294 4.47 0.29 -9.79
CA ASP A 294 4.69 0.43 -8.35
C ASP A 294 5.39 -0.80 -7.76
N HIS A 295 6.23 -0.56 -6.76
CA HIS A 295 7.10 -1.57 -6.14
C HIS A 295 6.82 -1.68 -4.65
N PHE A 296 6.71 -2.92 -4.19
CA PHE A 296 6.27 -3.23 -2.84
C PHE A 296 7.28 -4.14 -2.12
N ALA A 297 7.77 -3.68 -0.98
CA ALA A 297 8.66 -4.47 -0.13
C ALA A 297 7.91 -5.69 0.43
N ARG A 298 8.46 -6.89 0.24
CA ARG A 298 7.81 -8.18 0.57
C ARG A 298 7.80 -8.46 2.07
N THR A 299 6.65 -8.86 2.62
CA THR A 299 6.55 -9.25 4.05
C THR A 299 7.18 -10.61 4.34
N ASP A 300 7.25 -11.50 3.35
CA ASP A 300 7.86 -12.82 3.47
C ASP A 300 9.39 -12.82 3.37
N ASP A 301 9.98 -11.85 2.63
CA ASP A 301 11.43 -11.60 2.63
C ASP A 301 11.87 -11.02 3.99
N ASN A 302 11.15 -10.00 4.49
CA ASN A 302 11.43 -9.34 5.76
C ASN A 302 10.94 -10.12 7.01
N ILE A 303 10.57 -11.40 6.86
CA ILE A 303 9.86 -12.14 7.92
C ILE A 303 10.67 -12.28 9.21
N GLU A 304 12.00 -12.42 9.14
CA GLU A 304 12.87 -12.48 10.33
C GLU A 304 12.81 -11.20 11.18
N PHE A 305 12.63 -10.04 10.54
CA PHE A 305 12.42 -8.76 11.23
C PHE A 305 11.00 -8.60 11.76
N LEU A 306 9.98 -9.09 11.04
CA LEU A 306 8.58 -8.91 11.43
C LEU A 306 8.12 -9.84 12.55
N LEU A 307 8.64 -11.08 12.60
CA LEU A 307 8.21 -12.13 13.55
C LEU A 307 8.12 -11.71 15.03
N PRO A 308 9.09 -10.97 15.61
CA PRO A 308 9.01 -10.50 17.00
C PRO A 308 7.80 -9.60 17.30
N TYR A 309 7.23 -8.95 16.27
CA TYR A 309 6.15 -7.97 16.40
C TYR A 309 4.79 -8.51 15.97
N VAL A 310 4.75 -9.52 15.08
CA VAL A 310 3.49 -10.15 14.63
C VAL A 310 3.10 -11.40 15.43
N GLY A 311 3.95 -11.86 16.36
CA GLY A 311 3.69 -13.04 17.19
C GLY A 311 3.64 -14.36 16.40
N GLU A 312 3.09 -15.42 16.98
CA GLU A 312 2.73 -16.61 16.21
C GLU A 312 1.57 -16.32 15.24
N GLU A 313 1.25 -17.22 14.32
CA GLU A 313 0.06 -17.04 13.49
C GLU A 313 -1.19 -17.20 14.36
N ASP A 314 -2.08 -16.20 14.29
CA ASP A 314 -3.45 -16.34 14.76
C ASP A 314 -4.35 -16.71 13.56
N PRO A 315 -4.65 -18.01 13.37
CA PRO A 315 -5.59 -18.44 12.33
C PRO A 315 -7.04 -18.03 12.62
N CYS A 316 -7.37 -17.71 13.88
CA CYS A 316 -8.69 -17.25 14.28
C CYS A 316 -8.91 -15.73 14.05
N GLY A 317 -7.83 -14.94 13.94
CA GLY A 317 -7.93 -13.49 13.77
C GLY A 317 -8.66 -12.81 14.93
N GLY A 318 -8.31 -13.17 16.17
CA GLY A 318 -8.93 -12.68 17.40
C GLY A 318 -10.27 -13.32 17.76
N LEU A 319 -10.86 -14.19 16.92
CA LEU A 319 -12.03 -14.97 17.30
C LEU A 319 -11.66 -16.02 18.36
N THR A 320 -12.43 -16.10 19.42
CA THR A 320 -12.33 -17.16 20.43
C THR A 320 -13.49 -18.16 20.28
N TRP A 321 -13.54 -19.18 21.16
CA TRP A 321 -14.66 -20.14 21.16
C TRP A 321 -15.97 -19.49 21.62
N GLU A 322 -15.90 -18.43 22.44
CA GLU A 322 -17.05 -17.62 22.86
C GLU A 322 -17.73 -16.91 21.68
N GLY A 323 -16.98 -16.64 20.61
CA GLY A 323 -17.49 -16.00 19.38
C GLY A 323 -17.96 -14.56 19.54
N ARG A 324 -18.63 -14.06 18.50
CA ARG A 324 -19.36 -12.78 18.44
C ARG A 324 -20.46 -12.85 17.38
N CYS A 325 -21.30 -11.82 17.29
CA CYS A 325 -22.18 -11.62 16.13
C CYS A 325 -21.51 -10.72 15.08
N GLU A 326 -21.72 -11.06 13.81
CA GLU A 326 -21.43 -10.20 12.65
C GLU A 326 -22.74 -10.02 11.87
N GLY A 327 -23.51 -9.00 12.22
CA GLY A 327 -24.90 -8.87 11.77
C GLY A 327 -25.77 -10.02 12.29
N ASP A 328 -26.43 -10.73 11.38
CA ASP A 328 -27.23 -11.92 11.70
C ASP A 328 -26.40 -13.22 11.77
N ASP A 329 -25.09 -13.18 11.51
CA ASP A 329 -24.21 -14.34 11.61
C ASP A 329 -23.62 -14.49 13.02
N ALA A 330 -23.66 -15.71 13.56
CA ALA A 330 -22.80 -16.11 14.67
C ALA A 330 -21.44 -16.58 14.13
N VAL A 331 -20.34 -15.99 14.61
CA VAL A 331 -18.97 -16.39 14.25
C VAL A 331 -18.15 -16.77 15.48
N TRP A 332 -17.38 -17.85 15.41
CA TRP A 332 -16.53 -18.33 16.50
C TRP A 332 -15.32 -19.10 15.96
N CYS A 333 -14.30 -19.36 16.79
CA CYS A 333 -13.15 -20.17 16.40
C CYS A 333 -12.89 -21.33 17.37
N VAL A 334 -12.56 -22.50 16.83
CA VAL A 334 -12.13 -23.67 17.61
C VAL A 334 -10.94 -24.31 16.91
N ASP A 335 -9.87 -24.58 17.66
CA ASP A 335 -8.63 -25.22 17.17
C ASP A 335 -8.04 -24.58 15.90
N GLY A 336 -8.15 -23.25 15.81
CA GLY A 336 -7.66 -22.46 14.66
C GLY A 336 -8.56 -22.47 13.43
N VAL A 337 -9.74 -23.11 13.50
CA VAL A 337 -10.74 -23.09 12.43
C VAL A 337 -11.84 -22.11 12.80
N THR A 338 -12.07 -21.11 11.95
CA THR A 338 -13.20 -20.19 12.08
C THR A 338 -14.49 -20.84 11.54
N TYR A 339 -15.59 -20.56 12.22
CA TYR A 339 -16.93 -21.05 11.89
C TYR A 339 -17.87 -19.86 11.78
N ARG A 340 -18.84 -19.97 10.87
CA ARG A 340 -19.89 -18.97 10.61
C ARG A 340 -21.23 -19.67 10.52
N ARG A 341 -22.27 -19.09 11.10
CA ARG A 341 -23.66 -19.56 10.98
C ARG A 341 -24.63 -18.39 10.83
N ASP A 342 -25.26 -18.33 9.67
CA ASP A 342 -26.42 -17.47 9.41
C ASP A 342 -27.60 -17.89 10.30
N CYS A 343 -27.99 -17.00 11.21
CA CYS A 343 -29.13 -17.21 12.10
C CYS A 343 -30.46 -16.85 11.41
N ALA A 344 -30.48 -15.85 10.53
CA ALA A 344 -31.67 -15.40 9.82
C ALA A 344 -32.23 -16.50 8.88
N ALA A 345 -31.36 -17.27 8.21
CA ALA A 345 -31.75 -18.46 7.45
C ALA A 345 -32.44 -19.54 8.29
N CYS A 346 -32.22 -19.55 9.61
CA CYS A 346 -32.90 -20.43 10.56
C CYS A 346 -34.15 -19.80 11.20
N GLY A 347 -34.49 -18.55 10.87
CA GLY A 347 -35.53 -17.78 11.57
C GLY A 347 -35.16 -17.42 13.03
N GLN A 348 -33.86 -17.40 13.33
CA GLN A 348 -33.26 -17.06 14.62
C GLN A 348 -32.52 -15.72 14.52
N THR A 349 -32.08 -15.18 15.65
CA THR A 349 -31.18 -14.01 15.70
C THR A 349 -29.86 -14.39 16.33
N CYS A 350 -28.75 -13.77 15.95
CA CYS A 350 -27.50 -13.94 16.69
C CYS A 350 -27.57 -13.24 18.06
N GLY A 351 -27.14 -13.91 19.12
CA GLY A 351 -27.14 -13.37 20.48
C GLY A 351 -26.41 -14.25 21.50
N ASP A 352 -26.24 -13.76 22.72
CA ASP A 352 -25.63 -14.53 23.82
C ASP A 352 -26.51 -15.74 24.20
N ALA A 353 -26.06 -16.94 23.84
CA ALA A 353 -26.68 -18.22 24.16
C ALA A 353 -26.18 -18.80 25.51
N GLY A 354 -25.43 -18.00 26.28
CA GLY A 354 -24.96 -18.30 27.62
C GLY A 354 -23.59 -18.99 27.67
N PRO A 355 -23.03 -19.19 28.88
CA PRO A 355 -21.63 -19.56 29.12
C PRO A 355 -21.23 -20.99 28.68
N SER A 356 -22.10 -21.70 27.98
CA SER A 356 -21.80 -23.02 27.38
C SER A 356 -21.85 -23.01 25.84
N TRP A 357 -22.28 -21.89 25.24
CA TRP A 357 -22.47 -21.74 23.80
C TRP A 357 -21.87 -20.45 23.24
N GLY A 358 -21.63 -19.43 24.09
CA GLY A 358 -21.15 -18.13 23.63
C GLY A 358 -22.20 -17.40 22.80
N TRP A 359 -21.76 -16.61 21.83
CA TRP A 359 -22.63 -15.97 20.84
C TRP A 359 -23.07 -16.98 19.79
N TYR A 360 -24.38 -17.18 19.66
CA TYR A 360 -24.96 -18.18 18.79
C TYR A 360 -26.37 -17.80 18.30
N CYS A 361 -26.95 -18.63 17.43
CA CYS A 361 -28.31 -18.43 16.97
C CYS A 361 -29.32 -18.83 18.05
N VAL A 362 -30.07 -17.84 18.56
CA VAL A 362 -31.12 -17.97 19.59
C VAL A 362 -32.52 -17.84 18.99
#